data_AF-A0A842LSW2-F1
#
_entry.id   AF-A0A842LSW2-F1
#
_cell.length_a   1.000
_cell.length_b   1.000
_cell.length_c   1.000
_cell.angle_alpha   90.00
_cell.angle_beta   90.00
_cell.angle_gamma   90.00
#
_symmetry.space_group_name_H-M   'P 1'
#
loop_
_entity.id
_entity.type
_entity.pdbx_description
1 polymer ?
#
loop_
_entity_poly.entity_id
_entity_poly.type
_entity_poly.pdbx_seq_one_letter_code
_entity_poly.pdbx_strand_id
1 'polypeptide(L)'
;MKKIVALFGLFLLVVAIIPAIAADTGNGFDEFGYNYKARVFVGKADGVDRVLDGKVWGDPTYANDWLVMKWSKAWDDARFHGAPWTPDAWCTNEWNGDVPGGSGEVWHYKIIWVGPELENSPYWREGGYPIWCQFEVIMDHGTTVDGEEIWFAHALPAGLGSKY
;
A
#
# COMPACT_ATOMS: atom_id res chain seq x y z
N MET A 1 16.98 -7.87 -49.22
CA MET A 1 16.60 -6.54 -48.67
C MET A 1 15.09 -6.41 -48.86
N LYS A 2 14.22 -6.09 -47.90
CA LYS A 2 14.33 -5.39 -46.61
C LYS A 2 13.35 -6.06 -45.61
N LYS A 3 13.71 -5.97 -44.34
CA LYS A 3 12.98 -6.48 -43.17
C LYS A 3 11.63 -5.76 -43.04
N ILE A 4 10.55 -6.50 -42.81
CA ILE A 4 9.24 -5.95 -42.43
C ILE A 4 9.32 -5.55 -40.95
N VAL A 5 9.19 -4.26 -40.71
CA VAL A 5 9.20 -3.62 -39.40
C VAL A 5 7.83 -3.83 -38.75
N ALA A 6 7.84 -4.35 -37.52
CA ALA A 6 6.70 -4.39 -36.62
C ALA A 6 6.34 -2.97 -36.17
N LEU A 7 5.07 -2.59 -36.28
CA LEU A 7 4.50 -1.49 -35.52
C LEU A 7 3.12 -1.92 -35.02
N PHE A 8 3.09 -2.44 -33.80
CA PHE A 8 1.87 -2.55 -33.01
C PHE A 8 1.49 -1.14 -32.57
N GLY A 9 0.55 -0.52 -33.29
CA GLY A 9 -0.23 0.59 -32.77
C GLY A 9 -1.43 0.03 -32.03
N LEU A 10 -1.45 0.14 -30.70
CA LEU A 10 -2.68 0.02 -29.93
C LEU A 10 -2.87 1.27 -29.06
N PHE A 11 -4.08 1.77 -29.19
CA PHE A 11 -4.67 2.98 -28.65
C PHE A 11 -4.57 3.13 -27.12
N LEU A 12 -4.25 4.36 -26.69
CA LEU A 12 -5.03 5.20 -25.77
C LEU A 12 -5.89 4.49 -24.69
N LEU A 13 -5.56 4.72 -23.41
CA LEU A 13 -6.40 5.52 -22.50
C LEU A 13 -5.58 5.95 -21.27
N VAL A 14 -5.30 7.25 -21.19
CA VAL A 14 -4.87 7.89 -19.94
C VAL A 14 -6.12 7.96 -19.07
N VAL A 15 -6.30 7.01 -18.15
CA VAL A 15 -7.18 7.22 -17.00
C VAL A 15 -6.30 7.81 -15.91
N ALA A 16 -6.23 9.13 -15.87
CA ALA A 16 -5.89 9.82 -14.64
C ALA A 16 -7.01 9.46 -13.65
N ILE A 17 -6.77 8.48 -12.80
CA ILE A 17 -7.62 8.19 -11.64
C ILE A 17 -7.43 9.39 -10.72
N ILE A 18 -8.22 10.44 -10.92
CA ILE A 18 -8.43 11.44 -9.88
C ILE A 18 -9.31 10.72 -8.87
N PRO A 19 -8.81 10.37 -7.67
CA PRO A 19 -9.70 9.86 -6.65
C PRO A 19 -10.69 10.98 -6.36
N ALA A 20 -11.99 10.71 -6.49
CA ALA A 20 -13.00 11.56 -5.89
C ALA A 20 -12.64 11.68 -4.41
N ILE A 21 -12.20 12.87 -4.00
CA ILE A 21 -11.94 13.19 -2.60
C ILE A 21 -13.32 13.32 -1.99
N ALA A 22 -13.77 12.26 -1.31
CA ALA A 22 -14.96 12.34 -0.46
C ALA A 22 -14.76 13.54 0.49
N ALA A 23 -15.69 14.47 0.45
CA ALA A 23 -15.66 15.63 1.33
C ALA A 23 -15.73 15.11 2.78
N ASP A 24 -14.74 15.49 3.59
CA ASP A 24 -14.70 15.23 5.03
C ASP A 24 -16.01 15.73 5.66
N THR A 25 -16.90 14.80 6.03
CA THR A 25 -18.19 15.13 6.66
C THR A 25 -18.03 15.53 8.13
N GLY A 26 -16.79 15.64 8.63
CA GLY A 26 -16.50 16.02 10.01
C GLY A 26 -16.75 14.91 11.05
N ASN A 27 -17.09 13.69 10.61
CA ASN A 27 -17.58 12.60 11.47
C ASN A 27 -16.56 11.48 11.76
N GLY A 28 -15.28 11.64 11.41
CA GLY A 28 -14.24 10.64 11.71
C GLY A 28 -13.99 9.68 10.56
N PHE A 29 -14.50 8.45 10.64
CA PHE A 29 -14.36 7.45 9.57
C PHE A 29 -15.41 7.66 8.46
N ASP A 30 -15.00 7.54 7.20
CA ASP A 30 -15.91 7.47 6.05
C ASP A 30 -16.54 6.07 5.90
N GLU A 31 -17.44 5.91 4.93
CA GLU A 31 -18.13 4.65 4.66
C GLU A 31 -17.21 3.47 4.28
N PHE A 32 -16.00 3.78 3.84
CA PHE A 32 -14.99 2.79 3.45
C PHE A 32 -14.10 2.37 4.61
N GLY A 33 -14.06 3.16 5.70
CA GLY A 33 -13.21 2.92 6.86
C GLY A 33 -11.97 3.82 6.91
N TYR A 34 -11.88 4.87 6.11
CA TYR A 34 -10.80 5.87 6.18
C TYR A 34 -11.13 6.99 7.16
N ASN A 35 -10.15 7.38 7.98
CA ASN A 35 -10.13 8.63 8.71
C ASN A 35 -8.86 9.41 8.33
N TYR A 36 -8.96 10.27 7.33
CA TYR A 36 -7.83 11.03 6.78
C TYR A 36 -7.21 11.99 7.80
N LYS A 37 -8.02 12.58 8.68
CA LYS A 37 -7.52 13.46 9.75
C LYS A 37 -6.61 12.70 10.72
N ALA A 38 -6.97 11.47 11.07
CA ALA A 38 -6.18 10.59 11.93
C ALA A 38 -5.13 9.77 11.16
N ARG A 39 -5.16 9.79 9.82
CA ARG A 39 -4.29 9.02 8.92
C ARG A 39 -4.32 7.52 9.21
N VAL A 40 -5.53 7.00 9.34
CA VAL A 40 -5.78 5.59 9.63
C VAL A 40 -6.94 5.06 8.79
N PHE A 41 -6.80 3.82 8.35
CA PHE A 41 -7.88 3.00 7.82
C PHE A 41 -8.15 1.87 8.80
N VAL A 42 -9.42 1.59 9.08
CA VAL A 42 -9.85 0.45 9.89
C VAL A 42 -11.13 -0.12 9.30
N GLY A 43 -11.08 -1.34 8.79
CA GLY A 43 -12.25 -2.00 8.24
C GLY A 43 -11.92 -3.25 7.45
N LYS A 44 -12.90 -3.78 6.73
CA LYS A 44 -12.68 -4.85 5.75
C LYS A 44 -11.84 -4.34 4.59
N ALA A 45 -10.97 -5.18 4.05
CA ALA A 45 -10.13 -4.83 2.91
C ALA A 45 -10.93 -4.39 1.67
N ASP A 46 -12.17 -4.87 1.51
CA ASP A 46 -13.15 -4.40 0.52
C ASP A 46 -13.29 -2.85 0.47
N GLY A 47 -13.08 -2.15 1.60
CA GLY A 47 -13.16 -0.69 1.62
C GLY A 47 -11.92 0.03 1.07
N VAL A 48 -10.76 -0.63 0.99
CA VAL A 48 -9.47 0.06 0.81
C VAL A 48 -9.30 0.69 -0.57
N ASP A 49 -9.93 0.15 -1.60
CA ASP A 49 -9.91 0.71 -2.95
C ASP A 49 -11.07 1.68 -3.22
N ARG A 50 -11.88 1.93 -2.19
CA ARG A 50 -13.09 2.76 -2.20
C ARG A 50 -14.19 2.19 -3.09
N VAL A 51 -14.26 0.86 -3.23
CA VAL A 51 -15.31 0.15 -3.95
C VAL A 51 -15.83 -1.01 -3.10
N LEU A 52 -17.04 -0.88 -2.54
CA LEU A 52 -17.66 -1.95 -1.75
C LEU A 52 -18.35 -2.98 -2.66
N ASP A 53 -17.57 -3.84 -3.33
CA ASP A 53 -18.08 -4.86 -4.27
C ASP A 53 -17.74 -6.31 -3.88
N GLY A 54 -17.25 -6.52 -2.66
CA GLY A 54 -16.79 -7.80 -2.15
C GLY A 54 -15.41 -8.19 -2.68
N LYS A 55 -14.58 -7.22 -3.08
CA LYS A 55 -13.23 -7.43 -3.62
C LYS A 55 -12.29 -6.35 -3.12
N VAL A 56 -11.01 -6.68 -3.08
CA VAL A 56 -9.94 -5.70 -2.90
C VAL A 56 -9.08 -5.70 -4.15
N TRP A 57 -9.03 -4.56 -4.85
CA TRP A 57 -8.29 -4.41 -6.11
C TRP A 57 -8.69 -5.43 -7.18
N GLY A 58 -9.96 -5.83 -7.19
CA GLY A 58 -10.52 -6.83 -8.12
C GLY A 58 -10.37 -8.28 -7.69
N ASP A 59 -9.76 -8.55 -6.53
CA ASP A 59 -9.59 -9.89 -5.97
C ASP A 59 -10.52 -10.11 -4.75
N PRO A 60 -11.43 -11.11 -4.78
CA PRO A 60 -12.28 -11.41 -3.63
C PRO A 60 -11.57 -12.11 -2.48
N THR A 61 -10.37 -12.67 -2.69
CA THR A 61 -9.68 -13.57 -1.74
C THR A 61 -9.49 -12.94 -0.37
N TYR A 62 -9.12 -11.66 -0.34
CA TYR A 62 -8.77 -10.94 0.90
C TYR A 62 -9.84 -9.92 1.30
N ALA A 63 -10.96 -9.82 0.56
CA ALA A 63 -11.94 -8.74 0.75
C ALA A 63 -12.56 -8.71 2.15
N ASN A 64 -12.69 -9.88 2.80
CA ASN A 64 -13.23 -10.02 4.15
C ASN A 64 -12.18 -9.87 5.25
N ASP A 65 -10.90 -9.76 4.91
CA ASP A 65 -9.85 -9.59 5.90
C ASP A 65 -10.00 -8.23 6.58
N TRP A 66 -9.75 -8.21 7.89
CA TRP A 66 -9.72 -6.96 8.64
C TRP A 66 -8.37 -6.29 8.45
N LEU A 67 -8.38 -5.09 7.89
CA LEU A 67 -7.18 -4.33 7.60
C LEU A 67 -7.12 -3.08 8.49
N VAL A 68 -5.98 -2.90 9.14
CA VAL A 68 -5.61 -1.64 9.78
C VAL A 68 -4.42 -1.05 9.03
N MET A 69 -4.62 0.10 8.40
CA MET A 69 -3.51 0.86 7.81
C MET A 69 -3.26 2.14 8.58
N LYS A 70 -2.00 2.53 8.68
CA LYS A 70 -1.61 3.86 9.18
C LYS A 70 -0.63 4.47 8.20
N TRP A 71 -0.64 5.79 8.09
CA TRP A 71 0.32 6.48 7.24
C TRP A 71 0.80 7.78 7.85
N SER A 72 1.98 8.22 7.39
CA SER A 72 2.59 9.45 7.86
C SER A 72 1.90 10.68 7.26
N LYS A 73 2.16 11.86 7.84
CA LYS A 73 1.70 13.11 7.23
C LYS A 73 2.29 13.34 5.84
N ALA A 74 3.57 13.01 5.63
CA ALA A 74 4.20 13.15 4.31
C ALA A 74 3.57 12.20 3.27
N TRP A 75 3.17 11.00 3.68
CA TRP A 75 2.40 10.10 2.83
C TRP A 75 1.05 10.71 2.45
N ASP A 76 0.33 11.25 3.44
CA ASP A 76 -0.98 11.88 3.25
C ASP A 76 -0.90 13.05 2.27
N ASP A 77 0.03 13.97 2.52
CA ASP A 77 0.28 15.16 1.71
C ASP A 77 0.63 14.78 0.26
N ALA A 78 1.45 13.74 0.05
CA ALA A 78 1.82 13.32 -1.29
C ALA A 78 0.72 12.53 -2.00
N ARG A 79 0.15 11.51 -1.34
CA ARG A 79 -0.82 10.57 -1.94
C ARG A 79 -2.16 11.22 -2.24
N PHE A 80 -2.62 12.11 -1.36
CA PHE A 80 -3.98 12.67 -1.40
C PHE A 80 -4.02 14.18 -1.68
N HIS A 81 -2.91 14.89 -1.49
CA HIS A 81 -2.85 16.35 -1.68
C HIS A 81 -1.83 16.80 -2.73
N GLY A 82 -1.14 15.87 -3.40
CA GLY A 82 -0.26 16.15 -4.53
C GLY A 82 1.06 16.81 -4.17
N ALA A 83 1.47 16.78 -2.89
CA ALA A 83 2.81 17.19 -2.50
C ALA A 83 3.87 16.22 -3.06
N PRO A 84 5.14 16.64 -3.19
CA PRO A 84 6.22 15.73 -3.50
C PRO A 84 6.39 14.67 -2.41
N TRP A 85 6.74 13.45 -2.80
CA TRP A 85 7.16 12.42 -1.87
C TRP A 85 8.48 12.80 -1.18
N THR A 86 8.61 12.44 0.09
CA THR A 86 9.81 12.69 0.90
C THR A 86 10.16 11.44 1.73
N PRO A 87 11.37 11.36 2.32
CA PRO A 87 11.77 10.26 3.21
C PRO A 87 10.91 10.10 4.47
N ASP A 88 10.09 11.09 4.81
CA ASP A 88 9.15 11.01 5.92
C ASP A 88 7.85 10.27 5.54
N ALA A 89 7.67 9.92 4.27
CA ALA A 89 6.50 9.19 3.78
C ALA A 89 6.63 7.69 4.09
N TRP A 90 5.66 7.17 4.85
CA TRP A 90 5.55 5.76 5.17
C TRP A 90 4.09 5.32 5.33
N CYS A 91 3.83 4.04 5.12
CA CYS A 91 2.58 3.40 5.51
C CYS A 91 2.85 2.03 6.15
N THR A 92 1.93 1.59 7.01
CA THR A 92 1.91 0.24 7.58
C THR A 92 0.59 -0.42 7.25
N ASN A 93 0.61 -1.73 7.01
CA ASN A 93 -0.58 -2.53 6.76
C ASN A 93 -0.57 -3.73 7.69
N GLU A 94 -1.62 -3.85 8.51
CA GLU A 94 -1.84 -4.97 9.42
C GLU A 94 -3.09 -5.70 8.92
N TRP A 95 -2.89 -6.83 8.24
CA TRP A 95 -3.95 -7.66 7.69
C TRP A 95 -4.27 -8.78 8.67
N ASN A 96 -5.56 -9.00 8.93
CA ASN A 96 -6.06 -10.11 9.72
C ASN A 96 -7.22 -10.81 8.99
N GLY A 97 -6.88 -11.89 8.30
CA GLY A 97 -7.80 -12.83 7.69
C GLY A 97 -8.25 -13.97 8.61
N ASP A 98 -7.70 -14.09 9.83
CA ASP A 98 -8.19 -15.01 10.88
C ASP A 98 -9.46 -14.46 11.53
N VAL A 99 -10.48 -14.28 10.69
CA VAL A 99 -11.81 -13.80 11.02
C VAL A 99 -12.84 -14.66 10.28
N PRO A 100 -14.10 -14.74 10.75
CA PRO A 100 -15.13 -15.50 10.06
C PRO A 100 -15.30 -15.06 8.59
N GLY A 101 -14.93 -15.93 7.66
CA GLY A 101 -15.02 -15.69 6.21
C GLY A 101 -13.87 -14.89 5.59
N GLY A 102 -12.79 -14.65 6.33
CA GLY A 102 -11.53 -14.10 5.81
C GLY A 102 -10.65 -15.16 5.14
N SER A 103 -9.47 -14.75 4.71
CA SER A 103 -8.47 -15.57 4.01
C SER A 103 -7.83 -16.64 4.91
N GLY A 104 -7.87 -16.45 6.23
CA GLY A 104 -7.13 -17.25 7.21
C GLY A 104 -5.66 -16.84 7.36
N GLU A 105 -5.20 -15.81 6.65
CA GLU A 105 -3.82 -15.33 6.72
C GLU A 105 -3.70 -14.05 7.58
N VAL A 106 -2.55 -13.85 8.20
CA VAL A 106 -2.23 -12.61 8.95
C VAL A 106 -0.93 -12.05 8.41
N TRP A 107 -0.89 -10.78 8.02
CA TRP A 107 0.30 -10.16 7.43
C TRP A 107 0.60 -8.78 8.00
N HIS A 108 1.89 -8.49 8.13
CA HIS A 108 2.42 -7.26 8.70
C HIS A 108 3.40 -6.61 7.73
N TYR A 109 3.07 -5.41 7.24
CA TYR A 109 3.91 -4.65 6.32
C TYR A 109 4.33 -3.30 6.88
N LYS A 110 5.58 -2.93 6.65
CA LYS A 110 6.05 -1.54 6.79
C LYS A 110 6.70 -1.09 5.50
N ILE A 111 6.26 0.06 5.02
CA ILE A 111 6.65 0.58 3.71
C ILE A 111 7.12 2.01 3.89
N ILE A 112 8.27 2.34 3.30
CA ILE A 112 8.83 3.69 3.31
C ILE A 112 9.10 4.17 1.89
N TRP A 113 9.06 5.48 1.69
CA TRP A 113 9.55 6.08 0.46
C TRP A 113 11.08 6.11 0.47
N VAL A 114 11.68 5.69 -0.64
CA VAL A 114 13.13 5.74 -0.85
C VAL A 114 13.52 6.55 -2.08
N GLY A 115 12.56 6.90 -2.94
CA GLY A 115 12.84 7.65 -4.17
C GLY A 115 13.15 6.75 -5.36
N PRO A 116 13.24 7.35 -6.56
CA PRO A 116 13.29 6.62 -7.82
C PRO A 116 14.58 5.82 -8.01
N GLU A 117 15.63 6.11 -7.23
CA GLU A 117 16.90 5.37 -7.24
C GLU A 117 16.80 3.99 -6.54
N LEU A 118 15.71 3.72 -5.80
CA LEU A 118 15.44 2.47 -5.08
C LEU A 118 16.66 2.01 -4.26
N GLU A 119 17.27 0.88 -4.60
CA GLU A 119 18.43 0.30 -3.89
C GLU A 119 19.64 1.22 -3.85
N ASN A 120 19.75 2.18 -4.79
CA ASN A 120 20.82 3.17 -4.82
C ASN A 120 20.49 4.45 -4.02
N SER A 121 19.31 4.51 -3.39
CA SER A 121 18.89 5.64 -2.58
C SER A 121 19.66 5.72 -1.26
N PRO A 122 19.98 6.93 -0.75
CA PRO A 122 20.47 7.09 0.62
C PRO A 122 19.45 6.67 1.70
N TYR A 123 18.18 6.50 1.34
CA TYR A 123 17.11 6.09 2.25
C TYR A 123 16.86 4.59 2.28
N TRP A 124 17.42 3.86 1.30
CA TRP A 124 17.31 2.42 1.20
C TRP A 124 17.89 1.71 2.41
N ARG A 125 17.29 0.58 2.79
CA ARG A 125 17.75 -0.24 3.90
C ARG A 125 18.04 -1.67 3.44
N GLU A 126 19.17 -2.18 3.88
CA GLU A 126 19.52 -3.58 3.58
C GLU A 126 18.50 -4.52 4.24
N GLY A 127 17.99 -5.47 3.47
CA GLY A 127 16.99 -6.46 3.91
C GLY A 127 15.54 -6.16 3.50
N GLY A 128 15.29 -5.04 2.81
CA GLY A 128 14.01 -4.74 2.16
C GLY A 128 13.97 -5.14 0.68
N TYR A 129 12.82 -4.90 0.04
CA TYR A 129 12.64 -5.09 -1.41
C TYR A 129 11.81 -3.94 -2.03
N PRO A 130 12.02 -3.63 -3.32
CA PRO A 130 11.41 -2.45 -3.93
C PRO A 130 9.96 -2.73 -4.32
N ILE A 131 9.09 -1.75 -4.11
CA ILE A 131 7.71 -1.74 -4.61
C ILE A 131 7.35 -0.36 -5.16
N TRP A 132 6.33 -0.33 -6.01
CA TRP A 132 5.70 0.92 -6.48
C TRP A 132 6.70 1.97 -7.04
N CYS A 133 7.77 1.49 -7.70
CA CYS A 133 8.82 2.26 -8.39
C CYS A 133 9.66 3.21 -7.53
N GLN A 134 9.32 3.49 -6.28
CA GLN A 134 10.03 4.45 -5.43
C GLN A 134 9.88 4.17 -3.92
N PHE A 135 9.36 2.99 -3.57
CA PHE A 135 9.12 2.58 -2.19
C PHE A 135 9.85 1.29 -1.88
N GLU A 136 10.10 1.07 -0.60
CA GLU A 136 10.74 -0.11 -0.05
C GLU A 136 9.82 -0.74 1.00
N VAL A 137 9.65 -2.05 0.93
CA VAL A 137 9.10 -2.83 2.04
C VAL A 137 10.24 -3.19 2.98
N ILE A 138 10.24 -2.61 4.18
CA ILE A 138 11.28 -2.79 5.21
C ILE A 138 10.94 -3.87 6.23
N MET A 139 9.68 -4.32 6.24
CA MET A 139 9.20 -5.43 7.06
C MET A 139 8.02 -6.06 6.35
N ASP A 140 8.08 -7.37 6.18
CA ASP A 140 7.04 -8.21 5.58
C ASP A 140 7.14 -9.59 6.22
N HIS A 141 6.19 -9.88 7.09
CA HIS A 141 6.06 -11.18 7.71
C HIS A 141 4.61 -11.46 8.08
N GLY A 142 4.30 -12.73 8.29
CA GLY A 142 2.94 -13.14 8.54
C GLY A 142 2.80 -14.62 8.84
N THR A 143 1.56 -15.04 8.98
CA THR A 143 1.15 -16.43 9.17
C THR A 143 0.23 -16.84 8.03
N THR A 144 0.55 -17.96 7.38
CA THR A 144 -0.27 -18.53 6.32
C THR A 144 -1.51 -19.23 6.89
N VAL A 145 -2.46 -19.60 6.02
CA VAL A 145 -3.66 -20.37 6.39
C VAL A 145 -3.35 -21.71 7.09
N ASP A 146 -2.17 -22.29 6.82
CA ASP A 146 -1.71 -23.53 7.45
C ASP A 146 -0.98 -23.30 8.79
N GLY A 147 -0.88 -22.05 9.25
CA GLY A 147 -0.22 -21.67 10.49
C GLY A 147 1.30 -21.53 10.39
N GLU A 148 1.88 -21.51 9.19
CA GLU A 148 3.32 -21.31 9.00
C GLU A 148 3.68 -19.83 9.12
N GLU A 149 4.68 -19.51 9.95
CA GLU A 149 5.23 -18.16 10.04
C GLU A 149 6.29 -17.92 8.95
N ILE A 150 6.10 -16.88 8.13
CA ILE A 150 6.97 -16.54 7.00
C ILE A 150 7.48 -15.11 7.15
N TRP A 151 8.74 -14.91 6.77
CA TRP A 151 9.40 -13.60 6.69
C TRP A 151 9.96 -13.39 5.27
N PHE A 152 9.50 -12.35 4.60
CA PHE A 152 10.01 -11.94 3.28
C PHE A 152 10.95 -10.74 3.34
N ALA A 153 10.75 -9.84 4.31
CA ALA A 153 11.62 -8.69 4.52
C ALA A 153 11.81 -8.40 6.00
N HIS A 154 13.04 -8.06 6.37
CA HIS A 154 13.39 -7.58 7.71
C HIS A 154 14.60 -6.67 7.63
N ALA A 155 14.38 -5.42 7.22
CA ALA A 155 15.45 -4.45 7.12
C ALA A 155 15.97 -4.04 8.51
N LEU A 156 17.26 -3.71 8.59
CA LEU A 156 17.91 -3.30 9.85
C LEU A 156 18.37 -1.83 9.78
N PRO A 157 17.67 -0.88 10.44
CA PRO A 157 16.46 -1.03 11.25
C PRO A 157 15.14 -1.00 10.43
N ALA A 158 14.10 -1.69 10.91
CA ALA A 158 12.74 -1.66 10.35
C ALA A 158 11.83 -0.61 11.03
N GLY A 159 12.41 0.53 11.45
CA GLY A 159 11.68 1.63 12.12
C GLY A 159 11.12 2.65 11.13
N LEU A 160 9.93 3.21 11.38
CA LEU A 160 9.30 4.19 10.47
C LEU A 160 9.92 5.60 10.55
N GLY A 161 10.79 5.85 11.52
CA GLY A 161 11.55 7.09 11.61
C GLY A 161 12.62 7.16 10.51
N SER A 162 12.88 8.37 10.04
CA SER A 162 14.03 8.64 9.18
C SER A 162 15.32 8.45 9.98
N LYS A 163 16.35 7.86 9.34
CA LYS A 163 17.72 7.86 9.88
C LYS A 163 18.26 9.29 9.70
N TYR A 164 18.01 10.17 10.66
CA TYR A 164 18.76 11.42 10.80
C TYR A 164 19.08 11.67 12.27
#